data_AF-A0A4P8KQP7-F1
#
_entry.id   AF-A0A4P8KQP7-F1
#
_cell.length_a   1.000
_cell.length_b   1.000
_cell.length_c   1.000
_cell.angle_alpha   90.00
_cell.angle_beta   90.00
_cell.angle_gamma   90.00
#
_symmetry.space_group_name_H-M   'P 1'
#
loop_
_entity.id
_entity.type
_entity.pdbx_description
1 polymer ?
#
loop_
_entity_poly.entity_id
_entity_poly.type
_entity_poly.pdbx_seq_one_letter_code
_entity_poly.pdbx_strand_id
1 'polypeptide(L)'
;MGILRDYYSGGYTSPYGDPRPGGRTHRGQDISHSTQPGTIGVPALRAGTVVGKTAPSSAHGFGHGITVRSVLDDGNEWDISYSHGPWASSQQVGERVAAGQVILHEGTSGSTDGSCVHIEQRRVSSGAFTDPLPEIKRIAARDNGAEGAPPAVAPSIFKATAKANSNGRREPNTSSPVVDILRAGTEGTFKARAAGQVVEGKGTWFQGYYSGLWYWEGAF
;
A
#
# COMPACT_ATOMS: atom_id res chain seq x y z
N MET A 1 11.00 -19.24 -2.32
CA MET A 1 10.29 -18.45 -3.35
C MET A 1 9.34 -17.50 -2.64
N GLY A 2 9.25 -16.25 -3.08
CA GLY A 2 8.44 -15.23 -2.41
C GLY A 2 6.95 -15.40 -2.72
N ILE A 3 6.12 -15.44 -1.68
CA ILE A 3 4.66 -15.63 -1.79
C ILE A 3 3.98 -14.62 -2.76
N LEU A 4 4.58 -13.44 -2.91
CA LEU A 4 4.10 -12.40 -3.82
C LEU A 4 4.32 -12.79 -5.29
N ARG A 5 5.50 -13.26 -5.65
CA ARG A 5 5.77 -13.73 -7.02
C ARG A 5 4.90 -14.93 -7.38
N ASP A 6 4.79 -15.89 -6.48
CA ASP A 6 4.05 -17.13 -6.74
C ASP A 6 2.58 -16.81 -7.02
N TYR A 7 1.99 -15.89 -6.26
CA TYR A 7 0.60 -15.46 -6.45
C TYR A 7 0.41 -14.49 -7.64
N TYR A 8 1.29 -13.51 -7.84
CA TYR A 8 1.05 -12.43 -8.82
C TYR A 8 1.67 -12.64 -10.20
N SER A 9 2.39 -13.75 -10.43
CA SER A 9 3.00 -14.03 -11.74
C SER A 9 2.02 -14.56 -12.79
N GLY A 10 0.80 -14.95 -12.40
CA GLY A 10 -0.18 -15.56 -13.29
C GLY A 10 -1.63 -15.36 -12.84
N GLY A 11 -2.55 -16.15 -13.41
CA GLY A 11 -3.96 -16.19 -13.01
C GLY A 11 -4.84 -15.05 -13.54
N TYR A 12 -4.34 -14.17 -14.40
CA TYR A 12 -5.11 -13.04 -14.95
C TYR A 12 -6.30 -13.51 -15.80
N THR A 13 -7.52 -13.15 -15.41
CA THR A 13 -8.76 -13.61 -16.09
C THR A 13 -9.56 -12.48 -16.76
N SER A 14 -9.55 -11.27 -16.21
CA SER A 14 -10.18 -10.09 -16.83
C SER A 14 -9.39 -8.82 -16.51
N PRO A 15 -8.75 -8.19 -17.51
CA PRO A 15 -7.94 -6.99 -17.30
C PRO A 15 -8.74 -5.71 -17.07
N TYR A 16 -8.03 -4.70 -16.57
CA TYR A 16 -8.53 -3.33 -16.47
C TYR A 16 -8.94 -2.79 -17.83
N GLY A 17 -10.06 -2.05 -17.88
CA GLY A 17 -10.57 -1.45 -19.11
C GLY A 17 -11.48 -2.36 -19.94
N ASP A 18 -11.61 -3.64 -19.59
CA ASP A 18 -12.52 -4.57 -20.28
C ASP A 18 -13.95 -4.02 -20.34
N PRO A 19 -14.62 -4.08 -21.51
CA PRO A 19 -16.01 -3.67 -21.63
C PRO A 19 -16.92 -4.47 -20.70
N ARG A 20 -17.82 -3.78 -20.01
CA ARG A 20 -18.85 -4.38 -19.16
C ARG A 20 -20.24 -3.97 -19.67
N PRO A 21 -21.30 -4.76 -19.41
CA PRO A 21 -22.66 -4.41 -19.81
C PRO A 21 -23.06 -2.99 -19.37
N GLY A 22 -23.80 -2.29 -20.22
CA GLY A 22 -24.22 -0.91 -19.97
C GLY A 22 -23.13 0.15 -20.21
N GLY A 23 -22.09 -0.16 -21.00
CA GLY A 23 -21.04 0.81 -21.39
C GLY A 23 -20.04 1.11 -20.27
N ARG A 24 -20.09 0.38 -19.17
CA ARG A 24 -19.09 0.42 -18.11
C ARG A 24 -17.79 -0.23 -18.58
N THR A 25 -16.69 0.11 -17.92
CA THR A 25 -15.42 -0.60 -18.05
C THR A 25 -15.02 -1.22 -16.73
N HIS A 26 -14.26 -2.30 -16.82
CA HIS A 26 -13.65 -2.95 -15.66
C HIS A 26 -12.62 -2.02 -15.00
N ARG A 27 -12.71 -1.83 -13.68
CA ARG A 27 -11.89 -0.85 -12.94
C ARG A 27 -10.72 -1.48 -12.17
N GLY A 28 -10.48 -2.76 -12.40
CA GLY A 28 -9.45 -3.52 -11.70
C GLY A 28 -8.89 -4.66 -12.53
N GLN A 29 -8.18 -5.55 -11.87
CA GLN A 29 -7.63 -6.77 -12.44
C GLN A 29 -8.21 -7.96 -11.68
N ASP A 30 -8.79 -8.90 -12.41
CA ASP A 30 -9.24 -10.17 -11.84
C ASP A 30 -8.12 -11.20 -11.95
N ILE A 31 -7.88 -11.91 -10.84
CA ILE A 31 -6.88 -12.98 -10.73
C ILE A 31 -7.53 -14.21 -10.10
N SER A 32 -7.31 -15.38 -10.67
CA SER A 32 -7.84 -16.67 -10.19
C SER A 32 -6.78 -17.76 -10.29
N HIS A 33 -6.63 -18.53 -9.21
CA HIS A 33 -5.75 -19.69 -9.15
C HIS A 33 -6.47 -20.98 -8.76
N SER A 34 -7.76 -20.88 -8.42
CA SER A 34 -8.59 -22.01 -8.05
C SER A 34 -10.02 -21.75 -8.44
N THR A 35 -10.75 -22.82 -8.78
CA THR A 35 -12.20 -22.78 -8.98
C THR A 35 -12.97 -22.91 -7.65
N GLN A 36 -12.29 -23.25 -6.55
CA GLN A 36 -12.89 -23.43 -5.23
C GLN A 36 -12.65 -22.22 -4.31
N PRO A 37 -13.70 -21.48 -3.91
CA PRO A 37 -13.58 -20.36 -2.97
C PRO A 37 -12.89 -20.75 -1.66
N GLY A 38 -12.06 -19.85 -1.12
CA GLY A 38 -11.43 -20.00 0.19
C GLY A 38 -10.17 -20.87 0.22
N THR A 39 -9.78 -21.45 -0.93
CA THR A 39 -8.60 -22.33 -0.99
C THR A 39 -7.29 -21.57 -1.15
N ILE A 40 -7.31 -20.45 -1.87
CA ILE A 40 -6.11 -19.66 -2.16
C ILE A 40 -6.15 -18.37 -1.33
N GLY A 41 -5.14 -18.21 -0.49
CA GLY A 41 -4.91 -16.96 0.25
C GLY A 41 -4.43 -15.85 -0.69
N VAL A 42 -5.02 -14.68 -0.56
CA VAL A 42 -4.64 -13.47 -1.30
C VAL A 42 -3.65 -12.68 -0.44
N PRO A 43 -2.35 -12.64 -0.81
CA PRO A 43 -1.38 -11.81 -0.12
C PRO A 43 -1.66 -10.32 -0.36
N ALA A 44 -1.32 -9.46 0.59
CA ALA A 44 -1.31 -8.01 0.38
C ALA A 44 -0.19 -7.64 -0.59
N LEU A 45 -0.51 -6.93 -1.68
CA LEU A 45 0.44 -6.52 -2.72
C LEU A 45 1.57 -5.62 -2.15
N ARG A 46 1.23 -4.76 -1.20
CA ARG A 46 2.14 -3.84 -0.51
C ARG A 46 1.82 -3.80 0.99
N ALA A 47 2.83 -3.46 1.78
CA ALA A 47 2.63 -3.17 3.19
C ALA A 47 1.86 -1.86 3.34
N GLY A 48 0.90 -1.81 4.26
CA GLY A 48 0.01 -0.67 4.39
C GLY A 48 -0.87 -0.73 5.62
N THR A 49 -1.85 0.17 5.67
CA THR A 49 -2.88 0.22 6.72
C THR A 49 -4.21 -0.21 6.11
N VAL A 50 -4.97 -1.06 6.78
CA VAL A 50 -6.34 -1.37 6.39
C VAL A 50 -7.20 -0.13 6.63
N VAL A 51 -7.83 0.38 5.58
CA VAL A 51 -8.66 1.61 5.64
C VAL A 51 -10.14 1.36 5.33
N GLY A 52 -10.48 0.16 4.88
CA GLY A 52 -11.86 -0.18 4.56
C GLY A 52 -12.09 -1.67 4.49
N LYS A 53 -13.34 -2.06 4.72
CA LYS A 53 -13.84 -3.41 4.54
C LYS A 53 -15.21 -3.32 3.87
N THR A 54 -15.49 -4.26 2.99
CA THR A 54 -16.75 -4.33 2.26
C THR A 54 -17.44 -5.64 2.60
N ALA A 55 -18.76 -5.60 2.72
CA ALA A 55 -19.62 -6.77 2.86
C ALA A 55 -20.54 -6.90 1.63
N PRO A 56 -21.02 -8.12 1.31
CA PRO A 56 -21.96 -8.32 0.21
C PRO A 56 -23.18 -7.41 0.32
N SER A 57 -23.58 -6.82 -0.79
CA SER A 57 -24.71 -5.90 -0.89
C SER A 57 -25.29 -5.96 -2.29
N SER A 58 -26.62 -5.81 -2.42
CA SER A 58 -27.28 -5.67 -3.73
C SER A 58 -26.93 -4.36 -4.43
N ALA A 59 -26.37 -3.37 -3.71
CA ALA A 59 -25.99 -2.08 -4.28
C ALA A 59 -24.68 -2.12 -5.09
N HIS A 60 -23.87 -3.19 -4.97
CA HIS A 60 -22.58 -3.29 -5.65
C HIS A 60 -22.11 -4.74 -5.86
N GLY A 61 -21.19 -4.95 -6.80
CA GLY A 61 -20.65 -6.28 -7.12
C GLY A 61 -19.46 -6.76 -6.27
N PHE A 62 -19.01 -6.04 -5.24
CA PHE A 62 -17.71 -6.35 -4.61
C PHE A 62 -17.69 -7.60 -3.71
N GLY A 63 -18.80 -7.98 -3.08
CA GLY A 63 -18.79 -9.06 -2.08
C GLY A 63 -17.99 -8.69 -0.83
N HIS A 64 -17.40 -9.67 -0.17
CA HIS A 64 -16.45 -9.41 0.92
C HIS A 64 -15.15 -8.84 0.36
N GLY A 65 -14.69 -7.75 0.95
CA GLY A 65 -13.46 -7.10 0.53
C GLY A 65 -12.72 -6.40 1.65
N ILE A 66 -11.48 -6.05 1.36
CA ILE A 66 -10.57 -5.29 2.22
C ILE A 66 -9.82 -4.26 1.38
N THR A 67 -9.61 -3.07 1.92
CA THR A 67 -8.82 -2.01 1.28
C THR A 67 -7.60 -1.68 2.12
N VAL A 68 -6.43 -1.75 1.52
CA VAL A 68 -5.14 -1.42 2.13
C VAL A 68 -4.61 -0.13 1.52
N ARG A 69 -4.39 0.88 2.36
CA ARG A 69 -3.70 2.12 1.97
C ARG A 69 -2.20 1.94 2.08
N SER A 70 -1.50 2.16 0.98
CA SER A 70 -0.05 2.05 0.88
C SER A 70 0.55 3.28 0.22
N VAL A 71 1.82 3.57 0.52
CA VAL A 71 2.62 4.51 -0.28
C VAL A 71 3.32 3.70 -1.36
N LEU A 72 3.10 4.07 -2.62
CA LEU A 72 3.76 3.40 -3.75
C LEU A 72 5.09 4.09 -4.10
N ASP A 73 5.80 3.55 -5.09
CA ASP A 73 7.13 4.04 -5.47
C ASP A 73 7.10 5.49 -6.00
N ASP A 74 5.93 6.01 -6.37
CA ASP A 74 5.72 7.41 -6.76
C ASP A 74 5.59 8.37 -5.57
N GLY A 75 5.73 7.86 -4.34
CA GLY A 75 5.64 8.62 -3.09
C GLY A 75 4.21 9.02 -2.69
N ASN A 76 3.20 8.63 -3.45
CA ASN A 76 1.80 8.98 -3.18
C ASN A 76 1.09 7.87 -2.40
N GLU A 77 0.02 8.24 -1.70
CA GLU A 77 -0.89 7.28 -1.08
C GLU A 77 -1.90 6.73 -2.09
N TRP A 78 -2.06 5.42 -2.05
CA TRP A 78 -2.97 4.65 -2.88
C TRP A 78 -3.77 3.69 -2.03
N ASP A 79 -5.07 3.63 -2.30
CA ASP A 79 -5.96 2.60 -1.79
C ASP A 79 -5.95 1.43 -2.79
N ILE A 80 -5.52 0.26 -2.31
CA ILE A 80 -5.55 -0.99 -3.06
C ILE A 80 -6.68 -1.83 -2.47
N SER A 81 -7.76 -2.03 -3.21
CA SER A 81 -8.90 -2.84 -2.78
C SER A 81 -8.76 -4.27 -3.29
N TYR A 82 -9.19 -5.23 -2.48
CA TYR A 82 -9.24 -6.65 -2.79
C TYR A 82 -10.66 -7.12 -2.50
N SER A 83 -11.32 -7.71 -3.49
CA SER A 83 -12.75 -8.03 -3.44
C SER A 83 -13.03 -9.49 -3.79
N HIS A 84 -14.31 -9.87 -3.66
CA HIS A 84 -14.89 -11.19 -3.93
C HIS A 84 -14.55 -12.27 -2.91
N GLY A 85 -13.92 -11.94 -1.79
CA GLY A 85 -13.53 -12.92 -0.80
C GLY A 85 -14.70 -13.77 -0.29
N PRO A 86 -14.47 -15.02 0.11
CA PRO A 86 -15.55 -15.91 0.52
C PRO A 86 -16.15 -15.55 1.88
N TRP A 87 -15.39 -14.83 2.72
CA TRP A 87 -15.81 -14.32 4.02
C TRP A 87 -15.11 -12.99 4.32
N ALA A 88 -15.59 -12.30 5.36
CA ALA A 88 -14.96 -11.08 5.82
C ALA A 88 -13.52 -11.35 6.30
N SER A 89 -12.57 -10.53 5.85
CA SER A 89 -11.19 -10.57 6.33
C SER A 89 -11.13 -10.49 7.88
N SER A 90 -10.19 -11.21 8.49
CA SER A 90 -9.94 -11.13 9.93
C SER A 90 -9.21 -9.84 10.35
N GLN A 91 -8.57 -9.17 9.39
CA GLN A 91 -7.88 -7.91 9.63
C GLN A 91 -8.88 -6.80 9.96
N GLN A 92 -8.48 -5.89 10.85
CA GLN A 92 -9.32 -4.78 11.30
C GLN A 92 -8.97 -3.47 10.61
N VAL A 93 -9.93 -2.56 10.46
CA VAL A 93 -9.62 -1.19 10.01
C VAL A 93 -8.69 -0.53 11.02
N GLY A 94 -7.63 0.10 10.53
CA GLY A 94 -6.52 0.64 11.32
C GLY A 94 -5.34 -0.32 11.51
N GLU A 95 -5.52 -1.62 11.21
CA GLU A 95 -4.45 -2.62 11.30
C GLU A 95 -3.38 -2.39 10.24
N ARG A 96 -2.11 -2.63 10.60
CA ARG A 96 -0.99 -2.64 9.67
C ARG A 96 -0.77 -4.04 9.14
N VAL A 97 -0.66 -4.15 7.82
CA VAL A 97 -0.38 -5.43 7.14
C VAL A 97 0.97 -5.36 6.43
N ALA A 98 1.67 -6.49 6.39
CA ALA A 98 2.91 -6.64 5.64
C ALA A 98 2.64 -6.98 4.17
N ALA A 99 3.55 -6.61 3.27
CA ALA A 99 3.51 -7.15 1.91
C ALA A 99 3.68 -8.69 1.99
N GLY A 100 2.85 -9.43 1.26
CA GLY A 100 2.84 -10.90 1.31
C GLY A 100 2.01 -11.51 2.44
N GLN A 101 1.56 -10.71 3.42
CA GLN A 101 0.62 -11.20 4.44
C GLN A 101 -0.71 -11.54 3.78
N VAL A 102 -1.24 -12.73 4.03
CA VAL A 102 -2.58 -13.10 3.56
C VAL A 102 -3.62 -12.23 4.26
N ILE A 103 -4.40 -11.49 3.48
CA ILE A 103 -5.41 -10.53 3.97
C ILE A 103 -6.85 -10.86 3.53
N LEU A 104 -6.98 -11.76 2.56
CA LEU A 104 -8.24 -12.25 2.02
C LEU A 104 -8.00 -13.66 1.46
N HIS A 105 -9.04 -14.33 0.97
CA HIS A 105 -8.93 -15.51 0.12
C HIS A 105 -9.71 -15.26 -1.18
N GLU A 106 -9.35 -15.91 -2.28
CA GLU A 106 -10.15 -15.88 -3.51
C GLU A 106 -11.55 -16.42 -3.23
N GLY A 107 -12.56 -15.84 -3.86
CA GLY A 107 -13.94 -16.27 -3.64
C GLY A 107 -14.94 -15.81 -4.68
N THR A 108 -16.21 -16.00 -4.34
CA THR A 108 -17.36 -15.82 -5.24
C THR A 108 -18.48 -14.96 -4.63
N SER A 109 -18.20 -14.22 -3.55
CA SER A 109 -19.25 -13.48 -2.84
C SER A 109 -19.73 -12.20 -3.56
N GLY A 110 -19.09 -11.85 -4.67
CA GLY A 110 -19.43 -10.70 -5.51
C GLY A 110 -19.92 -11.08 -6.89
N SER A 111 -19.91 -10.11 -7.81
CA SER A 111 -20.28 -10.29 -9.21
C SER A 111 -19.13 -10.90 -10.00
N THR A 112 -18.97 -12.22 -9.92
CA THR A 112 -17.93 -12.99 -10.61
C THR A 112 -18.50 -14.28 -11.21
N ASP A 113 -17.87 -14.77 -12.28
CA ASP A 113 -18.21 -16.04 -12.95
C ASP A 113 -17.53 -17.26 -12.29
N GLY A 114 -16.59 -17.03 -11.37
CA GLY A 114 -15.84 -18.08 -10.68
C GLY A 114 -15.02 -17.55 -9.51
N SER A 115 -14.34 -18.43 -8.78
CA SER A 115 -13.49 -18.03 -7.65
C SER A 115 -12.32 -17.17 -8.14
N CYS A 116 -12.22 -15.94 -7.64
CA CYS A 116 -11.15 -15.01 -7.98
C CYS A 116 -10.96 -13.97 -6.87
N VAL A 117 -9.95 -13.13 -7.04
CA VAL A 117 -9.87 -11.81 -6.41
C VAL A 117 -9.98 -10.73 -7.47
N HIS A 118 -10.73 -9.68 -7.16
CA HIS A 118 -10.75 -8.45 -7.94
C HIS A 118 -9.94 -7.37 -7.23
N ILE A 119 -8.95 -6.81 -7.92
CA ILE A 119 -8.04 -5.80 -7.36
C ILE A 119 -8.24 -4.47 -8.07
N GLU A 120 -8.59 -3.40 -7.35
CA GLU A 120 -8.59 -2.04 -7.89
C GLU A 120 -7.49 -1.20 -7.21
N GLN A 121 -6.93 -0.25 -7.96
CA GLN A 121 -5.98 0.72 -7.45
C GLN A 121 -6.54 2.14 -7.61
N ARG A 122 -6.64 2.88 -6.50
CA ARG A 122 -7.23 4.22 -6.45
C ARG A 122 -6.32 5.21 -5.75
N ARG A 123 -6.02 6.34 -6.41
CA ARG A 123 -5.21 7.40 -5.80
C ARG A 123 -6.00 8.10 -4.72
N VAL A 124 -5.44 8.23 -3.52
CA VAL A 124 -6.15 8.84 -2.38
C VAL A 124 -6.47 10.32 -2.64
N SER A 125 -5.51 11.06 -3.22
CA SER A 125 -5.62 12.50 -3.41
C SER A 125 -6.66 12.91 -4.46
N SER A 126 -6.75 12.17 -5.57
CA SER A 126 -7.68 12.49 -6.67
C SER A 126 -8.92 11.60 -6.69
N GLY A 127 -8.91 10.48 -5.96
CA GLY A 127 -9.93 9.44 -6.07
C GLY A 127 -9.92 8.72 -7.42
N ALA A 128 -8.92 8.94 -8.28
CA ALA A 128 -8.85 8.36 -9.62
C ALA A 128 -8.44 6.89 -9.56
N PHE A 129 -9.15 6.05 -10.32
CA PHE A 129 -8.78 4.66 -10.55
C PHE A 129 -7.72 4.58 -11.64
N THR A 130 -6.77 3.66 -11.48
CA THR A 130 -5.74 3.37 -12.48
C THR A 130 -5.63 1.87 -12.67
N ASP A 131 -5.03 1.48 -13.80
CA ASP A 131 -4.69 0.08 -14.04
C ASP A 131 -3.73 -0.42 -12.95
N PRO A 132 -4.11 -1.45 -12.16
CA PRO A 132 -3.24 -2.03 -11.13
C PRO A 132 -2.17 -2.97 -11.72
N LEU A 133 -2.32 -3.44 -12.96
CA LEU A 133 -1.46 -4.46 -13.55
C LEU A 133 0.04 -4.06 -13.60
N PRO A 134 0.43 -2.81 -13.92
CA PRO A 134 1.82 -2.39 -13.87
C PRO A 134 2.46 -2.52 -12.48
N GLU A 135 1.69 -2.25 -11.42
CA GLU A 135 2.18 -2.39 -10.04
C GLU A 135 2.28 -3.86 -9.64
N ILE A 136 1.25 -4.66 -9.97
CA ILE A 136 1.23 -6.12 -9.76
C ILE A 136 2.46 -6.78 -10.41
N LYS A 137 2.72 -6.47 -11.69
CA LYS A 137 3.87 -7.01 -12.42
C LYS A 137 5.20 -6.54 -11.83
N ARG A 138 5.30 -5.30 -11.36
CA ARG A 138 6.52 -4.79 -10.72
C ARG A 138 6.83 -5.57 -9.45
N ILE A 139 5.82 -5.86 -8.63
CA ILE A 139 5.99 -6.66 -7.41
C ILE A 139 6.39 -8.11 -7.75
N ALA A 140 5.69 -8.74 -8.70
CA ALA A 140 6.04 -10.10 -9.12
C ALA A 140 7.47 -10.21 -9.69
N ALA A 141 7.99 -9.15 -10.31
CA ALA A 141 9.32 -9.11 -10.89
C ALA A 141 10.46 -8.83 -9.88
N ARG A 142 10.17 -8.23 -8.71
CA ARG A 142 11.19 -7.84 -7.71
C ARG A 142 11.83 -9.03 -6.98
N ASP A 143 11.22 -10.22 -6.99
CA ASP A 143 11.73 -11.44 -6.36
C ASP A 143 12.82 -12.19 -7.18
N ASN A 144 13.55 -11.51 -8.08
CA ASN A 144 14.67 -12.08 -8.86
C ASN A 144 16.07 -11.82 -8.25
N GLY A 145 16.18 -11.25 -7.06
CA GLY A 145 17.48 -11.05 -6.41
C GLY A 145 17.48 -10.09 -5.23
N ALA A 146 16.85 -10.48 -4.12
CA ALA A 146 17.15 -9.93 -2.80
C ALA A 146 16.63 -10.90 -1.73
N GLU A 147 17.49 -11.79 -1.27
CA GLU A 147 17.38 -12.38 0.06
C GLU A 147 17.49 -11.22 1.06
N GLY A 148 16.43 -10.98 1.85
CA GLY A 148 16.39 -9.92 2.86
C GLY A 148 15.41 -8.77 2.56
N ALA A 149 14.12 -9.07 2.41
CA ALA A 149 13.13 -8.10 2.89
C ALA A 149 13.14 -8.18 4.43
N PRO A 150 13.42 -7.09 5.17
CA PRO A 150 13.32 -7.09 6.62
C PRO A 150 11.91 -7.54 7.03
N PRO A 151 11.77 -8.29 8.14
CA PRO A 151 10.46 -8.65 8.68
C PRO A 151 9.65 -7.37 8.84
N ALA A 152 8.33 -7.44 8.58
CA ALA A 152 7.39 -6.35 8.69
C ALA A 152 7.76 -5.35 9.81
N VAL A 153 8.49 -4.30 9.45
CA VAL A 153 8.75 -3.21 10.38
C VAL A 153 7.44 -2.45 10.39
N ALA A 154 6.61 -2.68 11.43
CA ALA A 154 5.73 -1.61 11.91
C ALA A 154 6.55 -0.32 11.80
N PRO A 155 6.08 0.74 11.09
CA PRO A 155 6.91 1.93 10.88
C PRO A 155 7.52 2.24 12.23
N SER A 156 8.85 2.24 12.33
CA SER A 156 9.49 2.36 13.64
C SER A 156 9.13 3.76 14.10
N ILE A 157 8.01 3.89 14.82
CA ILE A 157 7.57 5.19 15.30
C ILE A 157 8.57 5.50 16.38
N PHE A 158 9.50 6.38 16.05
CA PHE A 158 10.49 6.84 17.00
C PHE A 158 10.21 8.30 17.29
N LYS A 159 10.52 8.68 18.52
CA LYS A 159 10.47 10.05 18.97
C LYS A 159 11.89 10.59 18.99
N ALA A 160 12.06 11.85 18.60
CA ALA A 160 13.32 12.54 18.74
C ALA A 160 13.06 14.00 19.12
N THR A 161 13.79 14.49 20.11
CA THR A 161 13.70 15.88 20.56
C THR A 161 14.67 16.74 19.79
N ALA A 162 14.16 17.80 19.16
CA ALA A 162 14.98 18.70 18.37
C ALA A 162 15.96 19.46 19.28
N LYS A 163 17.26 19.33 19.06
CA LYS A 163 18.32 20.11 19.72
C LYS A 163 18.46 21.53 19.15
N ALA A 164 18.01 21.73 17.92
CA ALA A 164 17.95 23.01 17.22
C ALA A 164 16.66 23.12 16.41
N ASN A 165 16.35 24.31 15.88
CA ASN A 165 15.21 24.47 14.96
C ASN A 165 15.45 23.61 13.70
N SER A 166 14.51 22.72 13.40
CA SER A 166 14.59 21.81 12.26
C SER A 166 13.57 22.17 11.20
N ASN A 167 14.03 22.45 9.99
CA ASN A 167 13.18 22.78 8.85
C ASN A 167 12.50 21.51 8.30
N GLY A 168 11.17 21.48 8.33
CA GLY A 168 10.34 20.47 7.68
C GLY A 168 10.17 20.78 6.19
N ARG A 169 10.60 19.84 5.34
CA ARG A 169 10.64 20.00 3.87
C ARG A 169 9.84 18.91 3.17
N ARG A 170 9.46 19.12 1.92
CA ARG A 170 8.71 18.10 1.15
C ARG A 170 9.59 16.95 0.69
N GLU A 171 10.89 17.20 0.56
CA GLU A 171 11.90 16.23 0.18
C GLU A 171 13.10 16.34 1.12
N PRO A 172 13.89 15.27 1.30
CA PRO A 172 15.04 15.25 2.20
C PRO A 172 16.27 15.94 1.58
N ASN A 173 16.12 17.20 1.17
CA ASN A 173 17.18 18.05 0.62
C ASN A 173 16.93 19.52 0.97
N THR A 174 17.99 20.34 1.00
CA THR A 174 17.93 21.75 1.38
C THR A 174 17.37 22.66 0.29
N SER A 175 17.30 22.18 -0.95
CA SER A 175 16.70 22.90 -2.09
C SER A 175 15.17 22.87 -2.05
N SER A 176 14.57 21.87 -1.41
CA SER A 176 13.12 21.75 -1.21
C SER A 176 12.62 22.86 -0.29
N PRO A 177 11.53 23.58 -0.62
CA PRO A 177 11.00 24.66 0.21
C PRO A 177 10.75 24.22 1.66
N VAL A 178 11.06 25.12 2.61
CA VAL A 178 10.66 24.94 4.01
C VAL A 178 9.15 25.14 4.10
N VAL A 179 8.45 24.12 4.59
CA VAL A 179 7.00 24.14 4.77
C VAL A 179 6.63 24.35 6.23
N ASP A 180 7.46 23.86 7.15
CA ASP A 180 7.25 23.96 8.59
C ASP A 180 8.58 24.02 9.34
N ILE A 181 8.56 24.40 10.62
CA ILE A 181 9.74 24.42 11.49
C ILE A 181 9.39 23.73 12.81
N LEU A 182 10.06 22.61 13.09
CA LEU A 182 10.04 22.00 14.40
C LEU A 182 11.01 22.76 15.32
N ARG A 183 10.49 23.42 16.35
CA ARG A 183 11.31 24.27 17.24
C ARG A 183 12.21 23.44 18.15
N ALA A 184 13.37 23.99 18.49
CA ALA A 184 14.26 23.39 19.49
C ALA A 184 13.50 23.08 20.80
N GLY A 185 13.81 21.94 21.41
CA GLY A 185 13.13 21.40 22.58
C GLY A 185 11.82 20.65 22.28
N THR A 186 11.33 20.67 21.05
CA THR A 186 10.08 19.99 20.68
C THR A 186 10.35 18.53 20.33
N GLU A 187 9.56 17.62 20.88
CA GLU A 187 9.58 16.20 20.52
C GLU A 187 8.82 15.97 19.21
N GLY A 188 9.51 15.51 18.18
CA GLY A 188 8.89 15.06 16.93
C GLY A 188 8.57 13.56 16.98
N THR A 189 7.49 13.16 16.30
CA THR A 189 7.14 11.76 16.07
C THR A 189 7.39 11.42 14.61
N PHE A 190 8.20 10.39 14.33
CA PHE A 190 8.70 10.09 12.99
C PHE A 190 8.36 8.67 12.59
N LYS A 191 8.08 8.46 11.29
CA LYS A 191 7.70 7.15 10.72
C LYS A 191 8.80 6.48 9.93
N ALA A 192 9.85 7.22 9.56
CA ALA A 192 10.93 6.72 8.74
C ALA A 192 12.23 7.50 8.95
N ARG A 193 13.35 6.83 8.69
CA ARG A 193 14.66 7.44 8.41
C ARG A 193 14.99 7.14 6.95
N ALA A 194 15.51 8.11 6.22
CA ALA A 194 16.00 7.89 4.87
C ALA A 194 17.28 8.67 4.61
N ALA A 195 18.07 8.19 3.67
CA ALA A 195 19.16 8.97 3.11
C ALA A 195 18.58 10.14 2.29
N GLY A 196 19.22 11.29 2.42
CA GLY A 196 18.94 12.50 1.66
C GLY A 196 20.22 13.28 1.43
N GLN A 197 20.09 14.57 1.16
CA GLN A 197 21.26 15.44 1.02
C GLN A 197 22.11 15.41 2.30
N VAL A 198 23.42 15.31 2.13
CA VAL A 198 24.38 15.44 3.21
C VAL A 198 24.47 16.91 3.62
N VAL A 199 24.13 17.18 4.88
CA VAL A 199 24.29 18.48 5.53
C VAL A 199 25.21 18.26 6.72
N GLU A 200 26.25 19.09 6.88
CA GLU A 200 27.21 18.99 8.00
C GLU A 200 27.73 17.56 8.24
N GLY A 201 28.02 16.82 7.16
CA GLY A 201 28.53 15.45 7.22
C GLY A 201 27.49 14.36 7.56
N LYS A 202 26.21 14.70 7.76
CA LYS A 202 25.13 13.72 8.00
C LYS A 202 24.13 13.71 6.84
N GLY A 203 23.88 12.52 6.29
CA GLY A 203 22.94 12.31 5.18
C GLY A 203 21.57 11.78 5.59
N THR A 204 21.30 11.57 6.88
CA THR A 204 20.01 11.02 7.32
C THR A 204 18.96 12.09 7.53
N TRP A 205 17.73 11.78 7.15
CA TRP A 205 16.54 12.61 7.34
C TRP A 205 15.42 11.78 7.96
N PHE A 206 14.64 12.41 8.84
CA PHE A 206 13.50 11.83 9.53
C PHE A 206 12.20 12.27 8.86
N GLN A 207 11.30 11.34 8.54
CA GLN A 207 9.99 11.68 8.01
C GLN A 207 8.97 11.80 9.13
N GLY A 208 8.34 12.97 9.27
CA GLY A 208 7.28 13.21 10.24
C GLY A 208 6.13 12.23 10.07
N TYR A 209 5.67 11.63 11.17
CA TYR A 209 4.57 10.67 11.16
C TYR A 209 3.27 11.35 10.69
N TYR A 210 2.94 12.51 11.29
CA TYR A 210 1.72 13.25 10.99
C TYR A 210 1.84 14.19 9.79
N SER A 211 2.98 14.88 9.63
CA SER A 211 3.15 15.89 8.59
C SER A 211 3.61 15.31 7.25
N GLY A 212 4.26 14.14 7.25
CA GLY A 212 4.92 13.58 6.06
C GLY A 212 6.17 14.35 5.60
N LEU A 213 6.51 15.47 6.26
CA LEU A 213 7.66 16.31 5.95
C LEU A 213 8.97 15.66 6.41
N TRP A 214 10.06 16.01 5.75
CA TRP A 214 11.41 15.56 6.06
C TRP A 214 12.15 16.60 6.91
N TYR A 215 12.75 16.12 7.99
CA TYR A 215 13.53 16.91 8.94
C TYR A 215 14.94 16.32 9.00
N TRP A 216 15.97 17.14 8.92
CA TRP A 216 17.35 16.62 8.92
C TRP A 216 17.75 16.08 10.31
N GLU A 217 18.38 14.90 10.35
CA GLU A 217 18.74 14.20 11.59
C GLU A 217 19.66 15.02 12.49
N GLY A 218 20.57 15.81 11.93
CA GLY A 218 21.55 16.53 12.74
C GLY A 218 20.95 17.64 13.62
N ALA A 219 19.67 17.99 13.44
CA ALA A 219 18.94 18.87 14.35
C ALA A 219 18.40 18.14 15.60
N PHE A 220 18.60 16.81 15.74
CA PHE A 220 18.14 15.95 16.83
C PHE A 220 19.30 15.28 17.59
#